data_AF-A0A7L0BAP2-F1
#
_entry.id   AF-A0A7L0BAP2-F1
#
_cell.length_a   1.000
_cell.length_b   1.000
_cell.length_c   1.000
_cell.angle_alpha   90.00
_cell.angle_beta   90.00
_cell.angle_gamma   90.00
#
_symmetry.space_group_name_H-M   'P 1'
#
loop_
_entity.id
_entity.type
_entity.pdbx_description
1 polymer ?
#
loop_
_entity_poly.entity_id
_entity_poly.type
_entity_poly.pdbx_seq_one_letter_code
_entity_poly.pdbx_strand_id
1 'polypeptide(L)' 'NKAPKMRRRTYRAHGRINPYMSSPCHIEMILTEKEQIVPKPEEEVAQKKKISQKKLKKQKLMARE' A
#
# COMPACT_ATOMS: atom_id res chain seq x y z
N ASN A 1 -18.65 -0.60 -11.01
CA ASN A 1 -18.43 -1.25 -12.32
C ASN A 1 -19.75 -1.92 -12.75
N LYS A 2 -20.29 -1.60 -13.93
CA LYS A 2 -21.60 -2.12 -14.39
C LYS A 2 -21.39 -3.39 -15.21
N ALA A 3 -21.98 -4.50 -14.76
CA ALA A 3 -21.92 -5.76 -15.48
C ALA A 3 -22.95 -5.81 -16.63
N PRO A 4 -22.73 -6.64 -17.66
CA PRO A 4 -23.70 -6.84 -18.74
C PRO A 4 -25.06 -7.29 -18.21
N LYS A 5 -26.13 -6.64 -18.69
CA LYS A 5 -27.50 -6.99 -18.31
C LYS A 5 -27.89 -8.33 -18.95
N MET A 6 -28.47 -9.23 -18.16
CA MET A 6 -29.07 -10.45 -18.71
C MET A 6 -30.46 -10.14 -19.27
N ARG A 7 -30.82 -10.76 -20.40
CA ARG A 7 -32.07 -10.47 -21.12
C ARG A 7 -33.12 -11.56 -20.87
N ARG A 8 -34.28 -11.15 -20.37
CA ARG A 8 -35.52 -11.94 -20.36
C ARG A 8 -36.65 -11.17 -21.03
N ARG A 9 -37.69 -11.89 -21.42
CA ARG A 9 -38.94 -11.31 -21.95
C ARG A 9 -40.04 -11.39 -20.90
N THR A 10 -40.86 -10.36 -20.84
CA THR A 10 -42.13 -10.38 -20.10
C THR A 10 -43.27 -10.25 -21.09
N TYR A 11 -44.18 -11.23 -21.06
CA TYR A 11 -45.40 -11.19 -21.84
C TYR A 11 -46.42 -10.32 -21.12
N ARG A 12 -47.01 -9.38 -21.84
CA ARG A 12 -47.99 -8.42 -21.33
C ARG A 12 -49.28 -8.53 -22.16
N ALA A 13 -50.34 -7.87 -21.68
CA ALA A 13 -51.61 -7.82 -22.38
C ALA A 13 -51.45 -7.33 -23.83
N HIS A 14 -52.36 -7.78 -24.70
CA HIS A 14 -52.39 -7.44 -26.13
C HIS A 14 -51.13 -7.86 -26.90
N GLY A 15 -50.45 -8.94 -26.49
CA GLY A 15 -49.27 -9.48 -27.18
C GLY A 15 -48.01 -8.63 -27.06
N ARG A 16 -47.99 -7.64 -26.16
CA ARG A 16 -46.81 -6.79 -25.94
C ARG A 16 -45.68 -7.61 -25.30
N ILE A 17 -44.48 -7.49 -25.85
CA ILE A 17 -43.26 -8.12 -25.32
C ILE A 17 -42.33 -7.04 -24.79
N ASN A 18 -42.17 -6.97 -23.47
CA ASN A 18 -41.30 -6.01 -22.81
C ASN A 18 -40.02 -6.66 -22.27
N PRO A 19 -38.88 -5.97 -22.29
CA PRO A 19 -37.66 -6.48 -21.68
C PRO A 19 -37.79 -6.50 -20.15
N TYR A 20 -37.39 -7.60 -19.55
CA TYR A 20 -37.09 -7.69 -18.13
C TYR A 20 -35.60 -8.01 -18.00
N MET A 21 -34.83 -7.08 -17.49
CA MET A 21 -33.37 -7.17 -17.46
C MET A 21 -32.87 -7.21 -16.03
N SER A 22 -31.95 -8.12 -15.72
CA SER A 22 -31.25 -8.10 -14.44
C SER A 22 -30.22 -6.97 -14.42
N SER A 23 -29.85 -6.51 -13.22
CA SER A 23 -28.84 -5.48 -12.99
C SER A 23 -27.68 -6.06 -12.17
N PRO A 24 -26.84 -6.93 -12.74
CA PRO A 24 -25.68 -7.46 -12.05
C PRO A 24 -24.59 -6.39 -11.87
N CYS A 25 -23.65 -6.63 -10.97
CA CYS A 25 -22.50 -5.77 -10.73
C CYS A 25 -21.21 -6.58 -10.54
N HIS A 26 -20.07 -5.94 -10.76
CA HIS A 26 -18.76 -6.48 -10.39
C HIS A 26 -18.35 -5.89 -9.04
N ILE A 27 -18.01 -6.75 -8.08
CA ILE A 27 -17.61 -6.39 -6.73
C ILE A 27 -16.14 -6.77 -6.57
N GLU A 28 -15.32 -5.79 -6.23
CA GLU A 28 -13.89 -5.95 -5.97
C GLU A 28 -13.60 -5.43 -4.56
N MET A 29 -12.89 -6.24 -3.77
CA MET A 29 -12.50 -5.90 -2.40
C MET A 29 -11.06 -6.34 -2.19
N ILE A 30 -10.23 -5.43 -1.68
CA ILE A 30 -8.87 -5.74 -1.25
C ILE A 30 -8.83 -5.45 0.25
N LEU A 31 -8.49 -6.47 1.04
CA LEU A 31 -8.32 -6.35 2.48
C LEU A 31 -6.83 -6.43 2.78
N THR A 32 -6.33 -5.44 3.50
CA THR A 32 -4.95 -5.44 4.01
C THR A 32 -4.99 -5.29 5.51
N GLU A 33 -4.16 -6.06 6.21
CA GLU A 33 -3.92 -5.81 7.63
C GLU A 33 -3.26 -4.44 7.79
N LYS A 34 -3.45 -3.83 8.97
CA LYS A 34 -2.82 -2.53 9.28
C LYS A 34 -1.30 -2.74 9.30
N GLU A 35 -0.58 -2.04 8.42
CA GLU A 35 0.87 -2.17 8.32
C GLU A 35 1.55 -1.83 9.65
N GLN A 36 2.31 -2.78 10.20
CA GLN A 36 3.37 -2.48 11.16
C GLN A 36 4.62 -2.15 10.36
N ILE A 37 4.81 -0.86 10.07
CA ILE A 37 6.01 -0.38 9.40
C ILE A 37 7.18 -0.60 10.36
N VAL A 38 7.96 -1.65 10.10
CA VAL A 38 9.30 -1.75 10.68
C VAL A 38 10.16 -0.77 9.88
N PRO A 39 10.65 0.32 10.50
CA PRO A 39 11.53 1.24 9.80
C PRO A 39 12.72 0.44 9.29
N LYS A 40 13.04 0.61 7.99
CA LYS A 40 14.29 0.09 7.46
C LYS A 40 15.40 0.65 8.36
N PRO A 41 16.34 -0.19 8.84
CA PRO A 41 17.44 0.33 9.65
C PRO A 41 18.12 1.42 8.83
N GLU A 42 18.28 2.60 9.43
CA GLU A 42 19.21 3.59 8.89
C GLU A 42 20.56 2.89 8.84
N GLU A 43 21.13 2.74 7.64
CA GLU A 43 22.54 2.38 7.53
C GLU A 43 23.27 3.40 8.39
N GLU A 44 23.96 2.95 9.45
CA GLU A 44 24.81 3.82 10.24
C GLU A 44 25.80 4.49 9.29
N VAL A 45 25.46 5.69 8.82
CA VAL A 45 26.34 6.63 8.13
C VAL A 45 27.27 7.19 9.19
N ALA A 46 28.09 6.31 9.75
CA ALA A 46 29.31 6.59 10.47
C ALA A 46 29.93 5.24 10.80
N GLN A 47 30.58 4.62 9.81
CA GLN A 47 31.83 3.92 10.12
C GLN A 47 32.69 4.95 10.85
N LYS A 48 32.62 4.95 12.19
CA LYS A 48 33.53 5.69 13.06
C LYS A 48 34.91 5.29 12.56
N LYS A 49 35.58 6.20 11.83
CA LYS A 49 36.96 5.98 11.41
C LYS A 49 37.69 5.51 12.65
N LYS A 50 38.24 4.29 12.65
CA LYS A 50 38.98 3.75 13.80
C LYS A 50 40.22 4.59 13.98
N ILE A 51 40.10 5.67 14.74
CA ILE A 51 41.22 6.51 15.13
C ILE A 51 41.98 5.76 16.22
N SER A 52 43.30 5.63 16.04
CA SER A 52 44.20 5.08 17.07
C SER A 52 43.96 5.78 18.41
N GLN A 53 43.95 5.02 19.51
CA GLN A 53 43.76 5.55 20.86
C GLN A 53 44.70 6.72 21.17
N LYS A 54 45.92 6.71 20.61
CA LYS A 54 46.91 7.79 20.78
C LYS A 54 46.43 9.11 20.13
N LYS A 55 45.82 9.03 18.95
CA LYS A 55 45.28 10.20 18.23
C LYS A 55 44.05 10.77 18.94
N LEU A 56 43.19 9.90 19.49
CA LEU A 56 42.02 10.32 20.27
C LEU A 56 42.42 11.04 21.56
N LYS A 57 43.41 10.51 22.30
CA LYS A 57 43.95 11.16 23.51
C LYS A 57 44.57 12.51 23.19
N LYS A 58 45.31 12.64 22.07
CA LYS A 58 45.91 13.90 21.63
C LYS A 58 44.85 14.96 21.27
N GLN A 59 43.80 14.59 20.53
CA GLN A 59 42.70 15.51 20.23
C GLN A 59 41.96 15.97 21.49
N LYS A 60 41.71 15.07 22.45
CA LYS A 60 41.09 15.44 23.73
C LYS A 60 41.94 16.37 24.58
N LEU A 61 43.27 16.27 24.48
CA LEU A 61 44.20 17.12 25.24
C LEU A 61 44.30 18.52 24.61
N MET A 62 44.36 18.61 23.27
CA MET A 62 44.31 19.89 22.55
C MET A 62 42.98 20.62 22.69
N ALA A 63 41.86 19.92 22.79
CA ALA A 63 40.53 20.54 22.97
C ALA A 63 40.25 21.00 24.41
N ARG A 64 41.22 20.80 25.33
CA ARG A 64 41.11 21.16 26.75
C ARG A 64 41.96 22.39 27.11
N GLU A 65 42.85 22.80 26.21
CA GLU A 65 43.48 24.14 26.22
C GLU A 65 42.55 25.14 25.53
#